data_AF-A0A7W4EIQ3-F1
#
_entry.id   AF-A0A7W4EIQ3-F1
#
_cell.length_a   1.000
_cell.length_b   1.000
_cell.length_c   1.000
_cell.angle_alpha   90.00
_cell.angle_beta   90.00
_cell.angle_gamma   90.00
#
_symmetry.space_group_name_H-M   'P 1'
#
loop_
_entity.id
_entity.type
_entity.pdbx_description
1 polymer ?
#
loop_
_entity_poly.entity_id
_entity_poly.type
_entity_poly.pdbx_seq_one_letter_code
_entity_poly.pdbx_strand_id
1 'polypeptide(L)'
;MANLKLKGKDLLKLGFPNNQSINVALEVMKRNFATKNLAYVKSVLEDILKNPAQYEGHLTFGQIAEALLSSTKTEKRQLNSLRAPYRIFGEDITEEAKTQLYTALKLPISVGGALMPDAHSGYGLPIGGVLAVENAVIPYGVGLDIGCRMCLSILDIPISYLSGARDKYEKILAEYTKFGMYETHKSHIDHEIFDRDTFSL
;
A
#
# COMPACT_ATOMS: atom_id res chain seq x y z
N MET A 1 -33.85 -1.57 -4.96
CA MET A 1 -32.94 -0.45 -4.60
C MET A 1 -32.82 0.45 -5.82
N ALA A 2 -33.11 1.74 -5.71
CA ALA A 2 -32.98 2.67 -6.83
C ALA A 2 -31.51 2.77 -7.23
N ASN A 3 -31.22 2.44 -8.49
CA ASN A 3 -29.86 2.48 -9.02
C ASN A 3 -29.73 3.71 -9.91
N LEU A 4 -28.92 4.68 -9.49
CA LEU A 4 -28.66 5.89 -10.26
C LEU A 4 -28.09 5.52 -11.63
N LYS A 5 -28.83 5.82 -12.70
CA LYS A 5 -28.46 5.49 -14.09
C LYS A 5 -27.39 6.42 -14.68
N LEU A 6 -26.40 6.84 -13.89
CA LEU A 6 -25.27 7.66 -14.34
C LEU A 6 -24.17 6.76 -14.94
N LYS A 7 -23.70 7.08 -16.15
CA LYS A 7 -22.62 6.35 -16.85
C LYS A 7 -21.41 7.25 -17.11
N GLY A 8 -20.24 6.66 -17.30
CA GLY A 8 -19.02 7.42 -17.64
C GLY A 8 -19.16 8.28 -18.91
N LYS A 9 -19.95 7.81 -19.89
CA LYS A 9 -20.28 8.58 -21.10
C LYS A 9 -21.07 9.87 -20.80
N ASP A 10 -21.84 9.91 -19.72
CA ASP A 10 -22.53 11.13 -19.30
C ASP A 10 -21.53 12.16 -18.76
N LEU A 11 -20.58 11.72 -17.93
CA LEU A 11 -19.53 12.59 -17.35
C LEU A 11 -18.60 13.15 -18.44
N LEU A 12 -18.23 12.35 -19.44
CA LEU A 12 -17.48 12.83 -20.60
C LEU A 12 -18.25 13.92 -21.37
N LYS A 13 -19.57 13.79 -21.51
CA LYS A 13 -20.41 14.84 -22.13
C LYS A 13 -20.52 16.10 -21.29
N LEU A 14 -20.40 16.00 -19.97
CA LEU A 14 -20.36 17.15 -19.06
C LEU A 14 -19.02 17.89 -19.11
N GLY A 15 -17.97 17.29 -19.69
CA GLY A 15 -16.64 17.89 -19.80
C GLY A 15 -15.61 17.37 -18.80
N PHE A 16 -15.89 16.25 -18.10
CA PHE A 16 -14.89 15.61 -17.25
C PHE A 16 -13.68 15.14 -18.08
N PRO A 17 -12.45 15.30 -17.56
CA PRO A 17 -11.25 14.78 -18.23
C PRO A 17 -11.29 13.24 -18.24
N ASN A 18 -10.79 12.64 -19.32
CA ASN A 18 -10.75 11.18 -19.48
C ASN A 18 -9.64 10.55 -18.62
N ASN A 19 -9.84 10.55 -17.31
CA ASN A 19 -8.91 10.02 -16.30
C ASN A 19 -9.69 9.48 -15.08
N GLN A 20 -8.99 9.29 -13.96
CA GLN A 20 -9.55 8.76 -12.72
C GLN A 20 -10.75 9.57 -12.18
N SER A 21 -10.87 10.86 -12.49
CA SER A 21 -11.99 11.71 -12.04
C SER A 21 -13.37 11.15 -12.45
N ILE A 22 -13.46 10.44 -13.58
CA ILE A 22 -14.72 9.82 -14.02
C ILE A 22 -15.14 8.71 -13.06
N ASN A 23 -14.21 7.82 -12.70
CA ASN A 23 -14.51 6.69 -11.81
C ASN A 23 -14.85 7.18 -10.41
N VAL A 24 -14.08 8.13 -9.89
CA VAL A 24 -14.32 8.75 -8.58
C VAL A 24 -15.68 9.44 -8.55
N ALA A 25 -16.03 10.23 -9.58
CA ALA A 25 -17.35 10.86 -9.67
C ALA A 25 -18.50 9.85 -9.73
N LEU A 26 -18.35 8.75 -10.48
CA LEU A 26 -19.38 7.70 -10.54
C LEU A 26 -19.58 7.03 -9.19
N GLU A 27 -18.50 6.69 -8.49
CA GLU A 27 -18.56 6.01 -7.20
C GLU A 27 -19.19 6.91 -6.13
N VAL A 28 -18.69 8.14 -5.99
CA VAL A 28 -19.20 9.12 -5.02
C VAL A 28 -20.69 9.40 -5.25
N MET A 29 -21.11 9.58 -6.50
CA MET A 29 -22.51 9.89 -6.82
C MET A 29 -23.43 8.68 -6.62
N LYS A 30 -22.98 7.47 -6.97
CA LYS A 30 -23.77 6.26 -6.74
C LYS A 30 -23.89 5.91 -5.26
N ARG A 31 -22.84 6.16 -4.46
CA ARG A 31 -22.83 5.91 -3.02
C ARG A 31 -23.74 6.88 -2.28
N ASN A 32 -23.64 8.19 -2.55
CA ASN A 32 -24.28 9.23 -1.75
C ASN A 32 -25.61 9.74 -2.32
N PHE A 33 -25.86 9.54 -3.63
CA PHE A 33 -27.03 10.10 -4.33
C PHE A 33 -27.79 9.06 -5.16
N ALA A 34 -27.75 7.77 -4.76
CA ALA A 34 -28.38 6.64 -5.46
C ALA A 34 -29.87 6.84 -5.82
N THR A 35 -30.61 7.52 -4.95
CA THR A 35 -32.06 7.73 -5.04
C THR A 35 -32.46 9.06 -5.69
N LYS A 36 -31.50 9.93 -6.02
CA LYS A 36 -31.78 11.26 -6.55
C LYS A 36 -32.00 11.24 -8.07
N ASN A 37 -32.67 12.28 -8.56
CA ASN A 37 -32.87 12.49 -9.99
C ASN A 37 -31.54 12.71 -10.71
N LEU A 38 -31.36 12.09 -11.87
CA LEU A 38 -30.19 12.23 -12.73
C LEU A 38 -29.92 13.69 -13.11
N ALA A 39 -30.96 14.51 -13.34
CA ALA A 39 -30.79 15.92 -13.67
C ALA A 39 -30.11 16.71 -12.54
N TYR A 40 -30.52 16.45 -11.29
CA TYR A 40 -29.92 17.04 -10.10
C TYR A 40 -28.47 16.58 -9.91
N VAL A 41 -28.20 15.28 -10.10
CA VAL A 41 -26.82 14.77 -10.00
C VAL A 41 -25.92 15.40 -11.06
N LYS A 42 -26.41 15.58 -12.29
CA LYS A 42 -25.66 16.25 -13.35
C LYS A 42 -25.38 17.73 -13.02
N SER A 43 -26.34 18.47 -12.46
CA SER A 43 -26.12 19.86 -12.07
C SER A 43 -25.06 20.00 -10.98
N VAL A 44 -25.04 19.09 -9.99
CA VAL A 44 -24.01 19.06 -8.95
C VAL A 44 -22.63 18.77 -9.56
N LEU A 45 -22.55 17.78 -10.46
CA LEU A 45 -21.30 17.44 -11.16
C LEU A 45 -20.79 18.59 -12.04
N GLU A 46 -21.67 19.31 -12.71
CA GLU A 46 -21.32 20.50 -13.50
C GLU A 46 -20.77 21.62 -12.63
N ASP A 47 -21.33 21.83 -11.44
CA ASP A 47 -20.87 22.86 -10.52
C ASP A 47 -19.47 22.53 -9.96
N ILE A 48 -19.27 21.28 -9.54
CA ILE A 48 -17.95 20.78 -9.09
C ILE A 48 -16.92 20.90 -10.22
N LEU A 49 -17.30 20.59 -11.47
CA LEU A 49 -16.39 20.69 -12.62
C LEU A 49 -15.98 22.15 -12.91
N LYS A 50 -16.90 23.11 -12.72
CA LYS A 50 -16.61 24.54 -12.91
C LYS A 50 -15.75 25.12 -11.79
N ASN A 51 -15.98 24.68 -10.55
CA ASN A 51 -15.35 25.26 -9.36
C ASN A 51 -14.70 24.19 -8.45
N PRO A 52 -13.80 23.34 -8.96
CA PRO A 52 -13.31 22.19 -8.18
C PRO A 52 -12.58 22.62 -6.89
N ALA A 53 -11.87 23.75 -6.90
CA ALA A 53 -11.17 24.27 -5.73
C ALA A 53 -12.10 24.64 -4.55
N GLN A 54 -13.37 24.98 -4.80
CA GLN A 54 -14.33 25.29 -3.73
C GLN A 54 -14.79 24.05 -2.95
N TYR A 55 -14.57 22.87 -3.53
CA TYR A 55 -14.97 21.58 -2.97
C TYR A 55 -13.78 20.83 -2.36
N GLU A 56 -12.58 21.42 -2.36
CA GLU A 56 -11.41 20.85 -1.69
C GLU A 56 -11.68 20.68 -0.19
N GLY A 57 -11.39 19.49 0.36
CA GLY A 57 -11.71 19.16 1.75
C GLY A 57 -13.20 18.92 2.05
N HIS A 58 -14.10 19.02 1.07
CA HIS A 58 -15.53 18.74 1.29
C HIS A 58 -15.76 17.24 1.55
N LEU A 59 -16.48 16.90 2.63
CA LEU A 59 -16.68 15.50 3.08
C LEU A 59 -17.18 14.54 1.98
N THR A 60 -18.13 14.99 1.16
CA THR A 60 -18.69 14.18 0.06
C THR A 60 -18.00 14.37 -1.28
N PHE A 61 -17.69 15.61 -1.66
CA PHE A 61 -17.25 15.96 -3.02
C PHE A 61 -15.74 16.19 -3.15
N GLY A 62 -15.02 16.23 -2.03
CA GLY A 62 -13.58 16.49 -1.98
C GLY A 62 -12.78 15.54 -2.85
N GLN A 63 -13.13 14.26 -2.86
CA GLN A 63 -12.47 13.27 -3.72
C GLN A 63 -12.66 13.56 -5.22
N ILE A 64 -13.84 14.08 -5.62
CA ILE A 64 -14.10 14.47 -7.01
C ILE A 64 -13.27 15.71 -7.37
N ALA A 65 -13.28 16.71 -6.50
CA ALA A 65 -12.48 17.93 -6.65
C ALA A 65 -10.99 17.63 -6.75
N GLU A 66 -10.46 16.82 -5.83
CA GLU A 66 -9.08 16.37 -5.82
C GLU A 66 -8.73 15.63 -7.11
N ALA A 67 -9.57 14.70 -7.58
CA ALA A 67 -9.33 14.00 -8.84
C ALA A 67 -9.36 14.91 -10.08
N LEU A 68 -10.14 15.99 -10.04
CA LEU A 68 -10.19 17.01 -11.10
C LEU A 68 -8.96 17.92 -11.05
N LEU A 69 -8.51 18.33 -9.85
CA LEU A 69 -7.35 19.20 -9.66
C LEU A 69 -6.02 18.45 -9.87
N SER A 70 -5.94 17.21 -9.41
CA SER A 70 -4.80 16.29 -9.58
C SER A 70 -4.71 15.71 -10.99
N SER A 71 -5.58 16.11 -11.92
CA SER A 71 -5.60 15.67 -13.32
C SER A 71 -4.40 16.12 -14.15
N THR A 72 -3.38 16.73 -13.53
CA THR A 72 -2.06 16.92 -14.14
C THR A 72 -1.66 15.65 -14.85
N LYS A 73 -1.47 15.75 -16.18
CA LYS A 73 -1.04 14.66 -17.05
C LYS A 73 0.01 13.84 -16.31
N THR A 74 -0.19 12.53 -16.21
CA THR A 74 0.83 11.63 -15.69
C THR A 74 2.02 11.72 -16.65
N GLU A 75 2.92 12.67 -16.41
CA GLU A 75 4.18 12.73 -17.11
C GLU A 75 4.91 11.44 -16.75
N LYS A 76 5.47 10.80 -17.79
CA LYS A 76 6.31 9.62 -17.59
C LYS A 76 7.45 10.08 -16.68
N ARG A 77 7.39 9.69 -15.40
CA ARG A 77 8.42 10.05 -14.42
C ARG A 77 9.74 9.53 -14.95
N GLN A 78 10.63 10.43 -15.32
CA GLN A 78 11.93 10.06 -15.85
C GLN A 78 12.82 9.62 -14.69
N LEU A 79 13.66 8.63 -14.96
CA LEU A 79 14.70 8.24 -14.02
C LEU A 79 15.81 9.30 -14.04
N ASN A 80 16.39 9.55 -12.87
CA ASN A 80 17.61 10.33 -12.75
C ASN A 80 18.74 9.65 -13.54
N SER A 81 19.61 10.45 -14.13
CA SER A 81 20.80 9.96 -14.84
C SER A 81 21.77 9.27 -13.87
N LEU A 82 21.94 9.87 -12.69
CA LEU A 82 22.77 9.38 -11.59
C LEU A 82 21.95 8.60 -10.57
N ARG A 83 22.62 7.67 -9.90
CA ARG A 83 22.07 6.94 -8.76
C ARG A 83 22.21 7.79 -7.50
N ALA A 84 21.26 7.70 -6.59
CA ALA A 84 21.45 8.15 -5.23
C ALA A 84 22.64 7.41 -4.56
N PRO A 85 23.29 7.99 -3.54
CA PRO A 85 24.39 7.35 -2.83
C PRO A 85 23.98 6.00 -2.25
N TYR A 86 24.90 5.03 -2.26
CA TYR A 86 24.60 3.70 -1.75
C TYR A 86 25.81 2.96 -1.19
N ARG A 87 25.56 1.89 -0.44
CA ARG A 87 26.58 0.98 0.08
C ARG A 87 26.18 -0.49 -0.12
N ILE A 88 27.12 -1.30 -0.58
CA ILE A 88 26.93 -2.75 -0.70
C ILE A 88 27.76 -3.42 0.41
N PHE A 89 27.12 -4.32 1.15
CA PHE A 89 27.74 -5.16 2.16
C PHE A 89 27.79 -6.60 1.64
N GLY A 90 28.97 -7.21 1.61
CA GLY A 90 29.17 -8.54 1.02
C GLY A 90 29.70 -8.49 -0.42
N GLU A 91 30.26 -9.61 -0.87
CA GLU A 91 30.96 -9.72 -2.14
C GLU A 91 30.19 -10.59 -3.14
N ASP A 92 29.57 -11.68 -2.66
CA ASP A 92 28.90 -12.70 -3.47
C ASP A 92 27.41 -12.40 -3.75
N ILE A 93 27.11 -11.17 -4.17
CA ILE A 93 25.74 -10.77 -4.52
C ILE A 93 25.57 -10.81 -6.04
N THR A 94 24.45 -11.38 -6.50
CA THR A 94 24.15 -11.49 -7.93
C THR A 94 24.00 -10.13 -8.62
N GLU A 95 24.44 -10.04 -9.87
CA GLU A 95 24.31 -8.81 -10.66
C GLU A 95 22.84 -8.42 -10.89
N GLU A 96 21.93 -9.39 -10.90
CA GLU A 96 20.49 -9.15 -10.99
C GLU A 96 19.98 -8.35 -9.77
N ALA A 97 20.32 -8.78 -8.55
CA ALA A 97 19.94 -8.07 -7.33
C ALA A 97 20.54 -6.66 -7.27
N LYS A 98 21.82 -6.52 -7.64
CA LYS A 98 22.48 -5.21 -7.75
C LYS A 98 21.79 -4.31 -8.76
N THR A 99 21.40 -4.86 -9.93
CA THR A 99 20.72 -4.10 -10.99
C THR A 99 19.34 -3.60 -10.55
N GLN A 100 18.60 -4.40 -9.78
CA GLN A 100 17.33 -3.96 -9.18
C GLN A 100 17.54 -2.76 -8.26
N LEU A 101 18.52 -2.82 -7.34
CA LEU A 101 18.86 -1.67 -6.49
C LEU A 101 19.32 -0.47 -7.32
N TYR A 102 20.20 -0.65 -8.31
CA TYR A 102 20.69 0.41 -9.18
C TYR A 102 19.59 1.13 -9.97
N THR A 103 18.55 0.40 -10.36
CA THR A 103 17.39 0.97 -11.04
C THR A 103 16.56 1.79 -10.05
N ALA A 104 16.30 1.24 -8.86
CA ALA A 104 15.55 1.93 -7.82
C ALA A 104 16.26 3.21 -7.32
N LEU A 105 17.58 3.22 -7.23
CA LEU A 105 18.38 4.40 -6.87
C LEU A 105 18.30 5.54 -7.88
N LYS A 106 17.75 5.30 -9.09
CA LYS A 106 17.50 6.35 -10.09
C LYS A 106 16.09 6.94 -10.01
N LEU A 107 15.22 6.47 -9.11
CA LEU A 107 13.92 7.12 -8.93
C LEU A 107 14.15 8.56 -8.43
N PRO A 108 13.37 9.56 -8.91
CA PRO A 108 13.50 10.95 -8.47
C PRO A 108 13.35 11.16 -6.96
N ILE A 109 12.66 10.24 -6.29
CA ILE A 109 12.41 10.25 -4.83
C ILE A 109 13.53 9.57 -4.02
N SER A 110 14.46 8.87 -4.66
CA SER A 110 15.51 8.11 -3.96
C SER A 110 16.59 9.03 -3.42
N VAL A 111 16.86 8.94 -2.12
CA VAL A 111 17.90 9.75 -1.43
C VAL A 111 19.08 8.90 -0.96
N GLY A 112 18.93 7.58 -0.90
CA GLY A 112 20.03 6.66 -0.67
C GLY A 112 19.61 5.20 -0.69
N GLY A 113 20.57 4.29 -0.58
CA GLY A 113 20.25 2.87 -0.42
C GLY A 113 21.40 2.01 0.09
N ALA A 114 21.09 0.76 0.37
CA ALA A 114 22.07 -0.24 0.71
C ALA A 114 21.67 -1.63 0.22
N LEU A 115 22.63 -2.53 0.13
CA LEU A 115 22.40 -3.94 -0.17
C LEU A 115 23.08 -4.79 0.89
N MET A 116 22.33 -5.71 1.50
CA MET A 116 22.81 -6.61 2.53
C MET A 116 23.51 -7.85 1.92
N PRO A 117 24.35 -8.58 2.69
CA PRO A 117 25.12 -9.71 2.17
C PRO A 117 24.28 -10.91 1.69
N ASP A 118 23.05 -11.04 2.18
CA ASP A 118 22.07 -12.07 1.82
C ASP A 118 21.19 -11.67 0.63
N ALA A 119 21.49 -10.55 -0.02
CA ALA A 119 20.64 -10.01 -1.04
C ALA A 119 20.54 -10.89 -2.28
N HIS A 120 19.31 -10.97 -2.82
CA HIS A 120 18.99 -11.73 -4.02
C HIS A 120 17.81 -11.09 -4.76
N SER A 121 17.52 -11.58 -5.96
CA SER A 121 16.48 -11.02 -6.82
C SER A 121 15.12 -11.03 -6.11
N GLY A 122 14.46 -9.87 -6.14
CA GLY A 122 13.11 -9.66 -5.60
C GLY A 122 12.16 -9.11 -6.66
N TYR A 123 11.09 -8.44 -6.22
CA TYR A 123 10.11 -7.82 -7.11
C TYR A 123 10.25 -6.29 -7.07
N GLY A 124 10.90 -5.71 -8.07
CA GLY A 124 11.16 -4.27 -8.18
C GLY A 124 12.38 -3.81 -7.38
N LEU A 125 12.43 -4.16 -6.10
CA LEU A 125 13.62 -4.06 -5.24
C LEU A 125 14.13 -5.46 -4.88
N PRO A 126 15.46 -5.64 -4.68
CA PRO A 126 16.00 -6.92 -4.25
C PRO A 126 15.60 -7.22 -2.79
N ILE A 127 15.44 -8.50 -2.46
CA ILE A 127 15.38 -8.92 -1.06
C ILE A 127 16.74 -8.61 -0.42
N GLY A 128 16.75 -8.13 0.82
CA GLY A 128 17.96 -7.60 1.46
C GLY A 128 18.37 -6.20 0.95
N GLY A 129 17.54 -5.55 0.13
CA GLY A 129 17.73 -4.16 -0.30
C GLY A 129 17.15 -3.15 0.69
N VAL A 130 17.83 -2.03 0.87
CA VAL A 130 17.34 -0.84 1.58
C VAL A 130 17.27 0.31 0.59
N LEU A 131 16.14 0.99 0.50
CA LEU A 131 15.98 2.21 -0.29
C LEU A 131 15.38 3.30 0.58
N ALA A 132 16.13 4.37 0.80
CA ALA A 132 15.63 5.57 1.46
C ALA A 132 15.00 6.48 0.39
N VAL A 133 13.77 6.92 0.65
CA VAL A 133 13.00 7.78 -0.24
C VAL A 133 12.44 8.99 0.49
N GLU A 134 12.29 10.09 -0.24
CA GLU A 134 11.74 11.35 0.26
C GLU A 134 10.25 11.46 -0.06
N ASN A 135 9.41 11.72 0.94
CA ASN A 135 7.96 11.97 0.81
C ASN A 135 7.21 10.95 -0.06
N ALA A 136 7.58 9.67 0.03
CA ALA A 136 6.98 8.61 -0.76
C ALA A 136 6.99 7.28 0.01
N VAL A 137 6.01 6.43 -0.30
CA VAL A 137 5.97 5.03 0.12
C VAL A 137 5.94 4.17 -1.14
N ILE A 138 6.78 3.15 -1.19
CA ILE A 138 6.82 2.18 -2.29
C ILE A 138 6.36 0.83 -1.72
N PRO A 139 5.09 0.42 -1.90
CA PRO A 139 4.57 -0.82 -1.32
C PRO A 139 5.40 -2.05 -1.69
N TYR A 140 5.79 -2.17 -2.96
CA TYR A 140 6.66 -3.25 -3.43
C TYR A 140 8.09 -3.19 -2.87
N GLY A 141 8.52 -2.06 -2.33
CA GLY A 141 9.78 -1.95 -1.59
C GLY A 141 9.71 -2.43 -0.16
N VAL A 142 8.50 -2.62 0.39
CA VAL A 142 8.28 -3.24 1.71
C VAL A 142 8.22 -4.77 1.56
N GLY A 143 7.53 -5.24 0.52
CA GLY A 143 7.30 -6.66 0.27
C GLY A 143 5.83 -7.05 0.37
N LEU A 144 5.49 -8.25 -0.12
CA LEU A 144 4.11 -8.75 -0.11
C LEU A 144 3.69 -9.26 1.28
N ASP A 145 4.61 -9.89 2.01
CA ASP A 145 4.39 -10.34 3.38
C ASP A 145 4.77 -9.23 4.37
N ILE A 146 3.87 -8.25 4.52
CA ILE A 146 4.10 -7.06 5.33
C ILE A 146 4.17 -7.47 6.81
N GLY A 147 5.31 -7.15 7.44
CA GLY A 147 5.55 -7.45 8.85
C GLY A 147 6.14 -8.83 9.11
N CYS A 148 6.57 -9.54 8.05
CA CYS A 148 7.44 -10.72 8.16
C CYS A 148 8.65 -10.39 9.02
N ARG A 149 8.85 -11.14 10.11
CA ARG A 149 9.88 -10.85 11.12
C ARG A 149 10.21 -12.07 11.96
N MET A 150 11.32 -11.95 12.67
CA MET A 150 11.68 -12.85 13.77
C MET A 150 11.18 -12.28 15.09
N CYS A 151 10.73 -13.16 15.99
CA CYS A 151 10.41 -12.84 17.38
C CYS A 151 11.23 -13.76 18.29
N LEU A 152 11.89 -13.18 19.30
CA LEU A 152 12.68 -13.92 20.29
C LEU A 152 12.09 -13.70 21.68
N SER A 153 11.70 -14.79 22.33
CA SER A 153 11.30 -14.79 23.74
C SER A 153 12.39 -15.42 24.60
N ILE A 154 12.78 -14.73 25.67
CA ILE A 154 13.76 -15.22 26.64
C ILE A 154 13.00 -15.69 27.87
N LEU A 155 13.26 -16.92 28.29
CA LEU A 155 12.63 -17.54 29.46
C LEU A 155 13.71 -17.79 30.52
N ASP A 156 13.38 -17.52 31.78
CA ASP A 156 14.23 -17.82 32.93
C ASP A 156 14.11 -19.30 33.31
N ILE A 157 14.56 -20.19 32.40
CA ILE A 157 14.56 -21.64 32.59
C ILE A 157 15.92 -22.24 32.23
N PRO A 158 16.48 -23.16 33.04
CA PRO A 158 17.70 -23.86 32.68
C PRO A 158 17.52 -24.75 31.45
N ILE A 159 18.57 -24.86 30.62
CA ILE A 159 18.57 -25.70 29.40
C ILE A 159 18.24 -27.17 29.70
N SER A 160 18.59 -27.66 30.88
CA SER A 160 18.28 -29.04 31.33
C SER A 160 16.78 -29.35 31.36
N TYR A 161 15.91 -28.34 31.49
CA TYR A 161 14.47 -28.52 31.39
C TYR A 161 14.02 -28.85 29.97
N LEU A 162 14.74 -28.41 28.94
CA LEU A 162 14.45 -28.74 27.54
C LEU A 162 14.77 -30.21 27.25
N SER A 163 15.92 -30.70 27.73
CA SER A 163 16.32 -32.10 27.52
C SER A 163 15.45 -33.09 28.30
N GLY A 164 15.01 -32.73 29.51
CA GLY A 164 14.17 -33.61 30.35
C GLY A 164 12.70 -33.70 29.94
N ALA A 165 12.20 -32.83 29.06
CA ALA A 165 10.78 -32.76 28.72
C ALA A 165 10.50 -32.44 27.24
N ARG A 166 11.36 -32.88 26.33
CA ARG A 166 11.27 -32.60 24.89
C ARG A 166 9.89 -32.87 24.31
N ASP A 167 9.33 -34.07 24.53
CA ASP A 167 8.03 -34.49 23.99
C ASP A 167 6.90 -33.56 24.42
N LYS A 168 6.97 -33.03 25.65
CA LYS A 168 5.99 -32.07 26.17
C LYS A 168 6.03 -30.77 25.36
N TYR A 169 7.21 -30.24 25.07
CA TYR A 169 7.34 -28.98 24.32
C TYR A 169 6.98 -29.15 22.84
N GLU A 170 7.37 -30.26 22.21
CA GLU A 170 6.96 -30.56 20.84
C GLU A 170 5.43 -30.66 20.74
N LYS A 171 4.78 -31.32 21.72
CA LYS A 171 3.32 -31.38 21.79
C LYS A 171 2.68 -29.99 21.96
N ILE A 172 3.22 -29.14 22.84
CA ILE A 172 2.74 -27.76 23.01
C ILE A 172 2.87 -26.98 21.70
N LEU A 173 4.00 -27.08 21.00
CA LEU A 173 4.17 -26.41 19.70
C LEU A 173 3.13 -26.93 18.69
N ALA A 174 2.95 -28.24 18.57
CA ALA A 174 1.98 -28.82 17.65
C ALA A 174 0.52 -28.43 17.95
N GLU A 175 0.16 -28.28 19.23
CA GLU A 175 -1.20 -27.91 19.65
C GLU A 175 -1.48 -26.41 19.48
N TYR A 176 -0.49 -25.55 19.78
CA TYR A 176 -0.67 -24.10 19.88
C TYR A 176 -0.05 -23.30 18.72
N THR A 177 0.58 -23.95 17.74
CA THR A 177 1.00 -23.31 16.49
C THR A 177 0.24 -23.91 15.31
N LYS A 178 0.07 -23.10 14.25
CA LYS A 178 -0.64 -23.47 13.04
C LYS A 178 0.24 -23.16 11.83
N PHE A 179 0.51 -24.16 11.01
CA PHE A 179 1.34 -24.06 9.82
C PHE A 179 0.58 -24.54 8.59
N GLY A 180 0.74 -23.85 7.47
CA GLY A 180 0.12 -24.24 6.19
C GLY A 180 -0.96 -23.26 5.73
N MET A 181 -1.26 -23.32 4.43
CA MET A 181 -2.09 -22.31 3.76
C MET A 181 -3.55 -22.25 4.23
N TYR A 182 -4.04 -23.32 4.87
CA TYR A 182 -5.46 -23.47 5.24
C TYR A 182 -5.68 -23.61 6.75
N GLU A 183 -4.61 -23.55 7.55
CA GLU A 183 -4.71 -23.69 9.01
C GLU A 183 -5.01 -22.34 9.65
N THR A 184 -5.92 -22.34 10.63
CA THR A 184 -6.28 -21.14 11.41
C THR A 184 -6.44 -21.49 12.89
N HIS A 185 -6.24 -20.50 13.75
CA HIS A 185 -6.56 -20.63 15.17
C HIS A 185 -8.08 -20.58 15.35
N LYS A 186 -8.62 -21.40 16.28
CA LYS A 186 -10.05 -21.39 16.60
C LYS A 186 -10.49 -20.10 17.28
N SER A 187 -9.60 -19.52 18.08
CA SER A 187 -9.80 -18.26 18.80
C SER A 187 -9.04 -17.14 18.10
N HIS A 188 -9.69 -15.99 17.93
CA HIS A 188 -9.03 -14.77 17.49
C HIS A 188 -8.31 -14.11 18.68
N ILE A 189 -7.09 -13.66 18.47
CA ILE A 189 -6.33 -12.89 19.47
C ILE A 189 -6.38 -11.44 18.99
N ASP A 190 -7.21 -10.64 19.64
CA ASP A 190 -7.25 -9.20 19.40
C ASP A 190 -6.04 -8.53 20.05
N HIS A 191 -5.64 -7.39 19.49
CA HIS A 191 -4.58 -6.55 20.03
C HIS A 191 -5.09 -5.13 20.12
N GLU A 192 -4.82 -4.46 21.25
CA GLU A 192 -5.19 -3.06 21.53
C GLU A 192 -4.79 -2.06 20.44
N ILE A 193 -3.91 -2.43 19.50
CA ILE A 193 -3.50 -1.58 18.39
C ILE A 193 -4.67 -1.35 17.43
N PHE A 194 -5.54 -2.35 17.27
CA PHE A 194 -6.71 -2.29 16.40
C PHE A 194 -7.84 -1.43 17.00
N ASP A 195 -7.82 -1.21 18.32
CA ASP A 195 -8.77 -0.35 19.02
C ASP A 195 -8.32 1.12 19.09
N ARG A 196 -7.16 1.47 18.51
CA ARG A 196 -6.65 2.84 18.55
C ARG A 196 -7.43 3.76 17.62
N ASP A 197 -7.91 4.87 18.16
CA ASP A 197 -8.60 5.93 17.42
C ASP A 197 -7.82 6.45 16.20
N THR A 198 -6.49 6.33 16.21
CA THR A 198 -5.62 6.67 15.07
C THR A 198 -5.98 5.94 13.77
N PHE A 199 -6.62 4.78 13.85
CA PHE A 199 -7.08 4.00 12.69
C PHE A 199 -8.57 4.18 12.37
N SER A 200 -9.28 5.05 13.12
CA SER A 200 -10.68 5.39 12.86
C SER A 200 -10.76 6.45 11.75
N LEU A 201 -10.69 5.99 10.50
CA LEU A 201 -10.90 6.82 9.30
C LEU A 201 -12.38 6.95 8.93
#